data_AF-A0AAV6FJZ4-F1
#
_entry.id   AF-A0AAV6FJZ4-F1
#
_cell.length_a   1.000
_cell.length_b   1.000
_cell.length_c   1.000
_cell.angle_alpha   90.00
_cell.angle_beta   90.00
_cell.angle_gamma   90.00
#
_symmetry.space_group_name_H-M   'P 1'
#
loop_
_entity.id
_entity.type
_entity.pdbx_description
1 polymer ?
#
loop_
_entity_poly.entity_id
_entity_poly.type
_entity_poly.pdbx_seq_one_letter_code
_entity_poly.pdbx_strand_id
1 'polypeptide(L)'
;MKIPSGLFIPSMAVGAIAGRIVGIAVEQMAYHHHDWIIFKNWCRPGADCVTPGLYAMVGAAACLGGVTRMTVSLVVIMFELTGGLEYIVPLMAAAVTSKWVADAFNKEGIYGGHIRANATRTGPGTKFTHRRQLRTQTRSSGSAAEDLTLAIKTARQKQDGVVSNSMVYFTEDAPQLPASCPQPLKLRRILNLSPFTVTDHTPMETVVDIFRKLGLRQCLVTRSGRLLGIITKKDVLRHMAQMTNQDPESIMFN
;
A
#
# COMPACT_ATOMS: atom_id res chain seq x y z
N MET A 1 -23.17 9.56 -11.40
CA MET A 1 -23.12 9.54 -9.92
C MET A 1 -22.16 8.44 -9.47
N LYS A 2 -21.27 8.71 -8.51
CA LYS A 2 -20.43 7.67 -7.87
C LYS A 2 -21.16 7.21 -6.61
N ILE A 3 -21.51 5.94 -6.54
CA ILE A 3 -22.20 5.34 -5.41
C ILE A 3 -21.17 4.45 -4.69
N PRO A 4 -21.02 4.51 -3.37
CA PRO A 4 -20.16 3.58 -2.66
C PRO A 4 -20.78 2.17 -2.76
N SER A 5 -20.21 1.31 -3.60
CA SER A 5 -20.64 -0.09 -3.75
C SER A 5 -19.52 -1.04 -3.35
N GLY A 6 -19.82 -1.97 -2.44
CA GLY A 6 -18.90 -3.06 -2.10
C GLY A 6 -18.93 -4.16 -3.17
N LEU A 7 -17.78 -4.50 -3.75
CA LEU A 7 -17.64 -5.58 -4.75
C LEU A 7 -17.63 -6.99 -4.12
N PHE A 8 -17.51 -7.09 -2.79
CA PHE A 8 -17.42 -8.35 -2.07
C PHE A 8 -18.72 -9.16 -2.07
N ILE A 9 -19.85 -8.51 -1.79
CA ILE A 9 -21.17 -9.17 -1.72
C ILE A 9 -21.58 -9.80 -3.06
N PRO A 10 -21.48 -9.10 -4.22
CA PRO A 10 -21.85 -9.71 -5.50
C PRO A 10 -20.90 -10.84 -5.90
N SER A 11 -19.59 -10.73 -5.60
CA SER A 11 -18.64 -11.80 -5.92
C SER A 11 -18.84 -13.05 -5.06
N MET A 12 -19.15 -12.88 -3.76
CA MET A 12 -19.59 -13.99 -2.91
C MET A 12 -20.84 -14.66 -3.45
N ALA A 13 -21.85 -13.87 -3.82
CA ALA A 13 -23.12 -14.39 -4.31
C ALA A 13 -22.95 -15.24 -5.58
N VAL A 14 -22.17 -14.75 -6.56
CA VAL A 14 -21.88 -15.48 -7.79
C VAL A 14 -21.14 -16.79 -7.48
N GLY A 15 -20.14 -16.76 -6.60
CA GLY A 15 -19.43 -17.98 -6.18
C GLY A 15 -20.32 -18.96 -5.42
N ALA A 16 -21.20 -18.48 -4.55
CA ALA A 16 -22.13 -19.31 -3.79
C ALA A 16 -23.15 -20.02 -4.69
N ILE A 17 -23.70 -19.32 -5.68
CA ILE A 17 -24.64 -19.87 -6.65
C ILE A 17 -23.94 -20.94 -7.50
N ALA A 18 -22.76 -20.63 -8.05
CA ALA A 18 -22.00 -21.60 -8.84
C ALA A 18 -21.62 -22.84 -8.01
N GLY A 19 -21.14 -22.64 -6.78
CA GLY A 19 -20.83 -23.73 -5.85
C GLY A 19 -22.06 -24.59 -5.52
N ARG A 20 -23.22 -23.97 -5.34
CA ARG A 20 -24.47 -24.71 -5.07
C ARG A 20 -24.95 -25.52 -6.27
N ILE A 21 -24.83 -24.99 -7.48
CA ILE A 21 -25.14 -25.72 -8.72
C ILE A 21 -24.24 -26.96 -8.83
N VAL A 22 -22.93 -26.81 -8.58
CA VAL A 22 -21.99 -27.94 -8.58
C VAL A 22 -22.33 -28.94 -7.49
N GLY A 23 -22.69 -28.50 -6.27
CA GLY A 23 -23.08 -29.38 -5.17
C GLY A 23 -24.30 -30.25 -5.51
N ILE A 24 -25.34 -29.65 -6.10
CA ILE A 24 -26.55 -30.37 -6.53
C ILE A 24 -26.22 -31.34 -7.68
N ALA A 25 -25.38 -30.93 -8.63
CA ALA A 25 -24.95 -31.80 -9.72
C ALA A 25 -24.16 -33.02 -9.21
N VAL A 26 -23.29 -32.83 -8.22
CA VAL A 26 -22.53 -33.92 -7.57
C VAL A 26 -23.46 -34.85 -6.80
N GLU A 27 -24.44 -34.32 -6.08
CA GLU A 27 -25.46 -35.11 -5.38
C GLU A 27 -26.28 -35.96 -6.36
N GLN A 28 -26.74 -35.37 -7.46
CA GLN A 28 -27.49 -36.07 -8.50
C GLN A 28 -26.64 -37.12 -9.23
N MET A 29 -25.35 -36.85 -9.45
CA MET A 29 -24.42 -37.80 -10.04
C MET A 29 -24.09 -38.96 -9.11
N ALA A 30 -23.96 -38.71 -7.80
CA ALA A 30 -23.77 -39.74 -6.78
C ALA A 30 -25.00 -40.65 -6.61
N TYR A 31 -26.21 -40.12 -6.86
CA TYR A 31 -27.45 -40.89 -6.87
C TYR A 31 -27.56 -41.80 -8.09
N HIS A 32 -27.19 -41.32 -9.29
CA HIS A 32 -27.31 -42.08 -10.54
C HIS A 32 -26.19 -43.11 -10.74
N HIS A 33 -24.99 -42.89 -10.18
CA HIS A 33 -23.84 -43.79 -10.30
C HIS A 33 -23.28 -44.15 -8.91
N HIS A 34 -24.06 -44.89 -8.13
CA HIS A 34 -23.65 -45.32 -6.78
C HIS A 34 -22.45 -46.28 -6.77
N ASP A 35 -22.14 -46.91 -7.91
CA ASP A 35 -21.08 -47.92 -8.04
C ASP A 35 -19.69 -47.35 -8.38
N TRP A 36 -19.56 -46.03 -8.53
CA TRP A 36 -18.24 -45.43 -8.83
C TRP A 36 -17.33 -45.47 -7.60
N ILE A 37 -16.08 -45.91 -7.80
CA ILE A 37 -15.06 -46.16 -6.76
C ILE A 37 -14.87 -44.98 -5.79
N ILE A 38 -15.10 -43.76 -6.28
CA ILE A 38 -14.96 -42.51 -5.52
C ILE A 38 -16.09 -42.32 -4.50
N PHE A 39 -17.33 -42.69 -4.85
CA PHE A 39 -18.50 -42.52 -3.98
C PHE A 39 -18.68 -43.67 -2.99
N LYS A 40 -18.21 -44.87 -3.34
CA LYS A 40 -18.29 -46.05 -2.47
C LYS A 40 -17.46 -45.94 -1.18
N ASN A 41 -16.34 -45.21 -1.22
CA ASN A 41 -15.44 -45.07 -0.07
C ASN A 41 -15.77 -43.87 0.85
N TRP A 42 -16.53 -42.89 0.35
CA TRP A 42 -16.87 -41.67 1.09
C TRP A 42 -18.30 -41.66 1.63
N CYS A 43 -19.25 -42.34 0.97
CA CYS A 43 -20.61 -42.46 1.47
C CYS A 43 -20.76 -43.71 2.35
N ARG A 44 -20.92 -43.52 3.66
CA ARG A 44 -21.44 -44.59 4.54
C ARG A 44 -22.96 -44.70 4.36
N PRO A 45 -23.53 -45.91 4.24
CA PRO A 45 -24.98 -46.08 4.15
C PRO A 45 -25.64 -45.55 5.44
N GLY A 46 -26.44 -44.49 5.32
CA GLY A 46 -27.18 -43.88 6.44
C GLY A 46 -26.73 -42.49 6.90
N ALA A 47 -25.76 -41.85 6.23
CA ALA A 47 -25.36 -40.46 6.50
C ALA A 47 -25.42 -39.59 5.22
N ASP A 48 -25.71 -38.30 5.37
CA ASP A 48 -25.69 -37.32 4.28
C ASP A 48 -24.25 -37.19 3.73
N CYS A 49 -24.00 -37.81 2.58
CA CYS A 49 -22.67 -37.92 1.99
C CYS A 49 -22.23 -36.63 1.27
N VAL A 50 -23.19 -35.86 0.74
CA VAL A 50 -22.94 -34.64 -0.02
C VAL A 50 -23.85 -33.54 0.50
N THR A 51 -23.27 -32.55 1.18
CA THR A 51 -24.01 -31.38 1.66
C THR A 51 -23.82 -30.22 0.68
N PRO A 52 -24.82 -29.85 -0.15
CA PRO A 52 -24.69 -28.78 -1.14
C PRO A 52 -24.35 -27.41 -0.51
N GLY A 53 -24.64 -27.23 0.79
CA GLY A 53 -24.22 -26.06 1.56
C GLY A 53 -22.70 -25.89 1.63
N LEU A 54 -21.93 -26.98 1.80
CA LEU A 54 -20.47 -26.92 1.86
C LEU A 54 -19.88 -26.51 0.50
N TYR A 55 -20.44 -27.03 -0.59
CA TYR A 55 -20.04 -26.66 -1.94
C TYR A 55 -20.36 -25.19 -2.27
N ALA A 56 -21.51 -24.68 -1.84
CA ALA A 56 -21.87 -23.26 -1.96
C ALA A 56 -20.86 -22.36 -1.21
N MET A 57 -20.50 -22.75 0.01
CA MET A 57 -19.48 -22.05 0.80
C MET A 57 -18.13 -22.06 0.06
N VAL A 58 -17.62 -23.23 -0.35
CA VAL A 58 -16.33 -23.35 -1.06
C VAL A 58 -16.30 -22.51 -2.34
N GLY A 59 -17.39 -22.51 -3.13
CA GLY A 59 -17.51 -21.68 -4.32
C GLY A 59 -17.47 -20.18 -4.04
N ALA A 60 -18.12 -19.72 -2.97
CA ALA A 60 -18.07 -18.33 -2.53
C ALA A 60 -16.65 -17.90 -2.15
N ALA A 61 -15.94 -18.76 -1.40
CA ALA A 61 -14.55 -18.51 -0.99
C ALA A 61 -13.57 -18.53 -2.18
N ALA A 62 -13.76 -19.44 -3.14
CA ALA A 62 -12.92 -19.52 -4.34
C ALA A 62 -13.03 -18.26 -5.20
N CYS A 63 -14.25 -17.76 -5.44
CA CYS A 63 -14.49 -16.52 -6.19
C CYS A 63 -13.91 -15.29 -5.47
N LEU A 64 -14.11 -15.17 -4.16
CA LEU A 64 -13.51 -14.11 -3.36
C LEU A 64 -11.98 -14.16 -3.34
N GLY A 65 -11.42 -15.36 -3.22
CA GLY A 65 -9.97 -15.61 -3.24
C GLY A 65 -9.34 -15.13 -4.54
N GLY A 66 -10.00 -15.40 -5.67
CA GLY A 66 -9.57 -14.93 -6.98
C GLY A 66 -9.64 -13.41 -7.15
N VAL A 67 -10.72 -12.77 -6.67
CA VAL A 67 -10.95 -11.32 -6.83
C VAL A 67 -10.05 -10.47 -5.94
N THR A 68 -9.88 -10.89 -4.68
CA THR A 68 -9.23 -10.09 -3.64
C THR A 68 -7.75 -10.42 -3.47
N ARG A 69 -7.32 -11.62 -3.88
CA ARG A 69 -5.97 -12.18 -3.66
C ARG A 69 -5.50 -12.20 -2.20
N MET A 70 -6.39 -11.91 -1.24
CA MET A 70 -6.15 -11.94 0.20
C MET A 70 -6.42 -13.35 0.75
N THR A 71 -5.63 -14.31 0.29
CA THR A 71 -5.92 -15.74 0.49
C THR A 71 -5.73 -16.24 1.92
N VAL A 72 -4.82 -15.64 2.71
CA VAL A 72 -4.57 -16.08 4.09
C VAL A 72 -5.77 -15.76 5.00
N SER A 73 -6.28 -14.53 4.96
CA SER A 73 -7.44 -14.13 5.78
C SER A 73 -8.73 -14.85 5.37
N LEU A 74 -8.93 -15.09 4.06
CA LEU A 74 -10.11 -15.82 3.59
C LEU A 74 -10.13 -17.28 4.04
N VAL A 75 -8.98 -17.97 4.03
CA VAL A 75 -8.89 -19.35 4.52
C VAL A 75 -9.24 -19.45 6.01
N VAL A 76 -8.80 -18.48 6.82
CA VAL A 76 -9.11 -18.45 8.26
C VAL A 76 -10.59 -18.24 8.50
N ILE A 77 -11.21 -17.26 7.84
CA ILE A 77 -12.66 -17.02 7.94
C ILE A 77 -13.43 -18.29 7.54
N MET A 78 -12.98 -18.99 6.51
CA MET A 78 -13.64 -20.19 6.02
C MET A 78 -13.53 -21.38 6.97
N PHE A 79 -12.37 -21.51 7.63
CA PHE A 79 -12.17 -22.48 8.69
C PHE A 79 -13.10 -22.21 9.88
N GLU A 80 -13.18 -20.96 10.33
CA GLU A 80 -14.07 -20.54 11.43
C GLU A 80 -15.54 -20.83 11.12
N LEU A 81 -15.97 -20.60 9.87
CA LEU A 81 -17.34 -20.88 9.43
C LEU A 81 -17.65 -22.39 9.29
N THR A 82 -16.65 -23.22 9.02
CA THR A 82 -16.84 -24.67 8.80
C THR A 82 -16.82 -25.46 10.11
N GLY A 83 -16.12 -24.98 11.15
CA GLY A 83 -16.18 -25.54 12.51
C GLY A 83 -15.63 -26.96 12.68
N GLY A 84 -15.12 -27.59 11.61
CA GLY A 84 -14.58 -28.96 11.60
C GLY A 84 -13.23 -29.05 10.91
N LEU A 85 -12.24 -29.66 11.59
CA LEU A 85 -10.86 -29.80 11.10
C LEU A 85 -10.74 -30.76 9.90
N GLU A 86 -11.71 -31.64 9.70
CA GLU A 86 -11.65 -32.71 8.68
C GLU A 86 -11.69 -32.16 7.24
N TYR A 87 -12.33 -31.01 7.04
CA TYR A 87 -12.52 -30.39 5.72
C TYR A 87 -11.55 -29.25 5.40
N ILE A 88 -10.55 -29.00 6.27
CA ILE A 88 -9.62 -27.86 6.11
C ILE A 88 -8.65 -28.05 4.93
N VAL A 89 -8.12 -29.27 4.75
CA VAL A 89 -7.09 -29.56 3.74
C VAL A 89 -7.64 -29.44 2.31
N PRO A 90 -8.81 -30.03 1.97
CA PRO A 90 -9.40 -29.86 0.65
C PRO A 90 -9.78 -28.41 0.36
N LEU A 91 -10.23 -27.68 1.38
CA LEU A 91 -10.65 -26.28 1.26
C LEU A 91 -9.46 -25.35 1.00
N MET A 92 -8.33 -25.57 1.68
CA MET A 92 -7.08 -24.86 1.40
C MET A 92 -6.56 -25.15 0.00
N ALA A 93 -6.58 -26.41 -0.43
CA ALA A 93 -6.16 -26.78 -1.78
C ALA A 93 -7.02 -26.08 -2.86
N ALA A 94 -8.35 -26.01 -2.67
CA ALA A 94 -9.25 -25.29 -3.57
C ALA A 94 -8.99 -23.77 -3.60
N ALA A 95 -8.77 -23.15 -2.45
CA ALA A 95 -8.49 -21.71 -2.37
C ALA A 95 -7.14 -21.35 -2.99
N VAL A 96 -6.11 -22.19 -2.77
CA VAL A 96 -4.78 -22.00 -3.34
C VAL A 96 -4.82 -22.20 -4.85
N THR A 97 -5.45 -23.27 -5.35
CA THR A 97 -5.59 -23.48 -6.80
C THR A 97 -6.35 -22.35 -7.50
N SER A 98 -7.43 -21.82 -6.90
CA SER A 98 -8.11 -20.62 -7.40
C SER A 98 -7.18 -19.41 -7.49
N LYS A 99 -6.32 -19.22 -6.48
CA LYS A 99 -5.29 -18.16 -6.50
C LYS A 99 -4.29 -18.36 -7.64
N TRP A 100 -3.74 -19.57 -7.81
CA TRP A 100 -2.80 -19.87 -8.89
C TRP A 100 -3.41 -19.59 -10.26
N VAL A 101 -4.66 -20.02 -10.47
CA VAL A 101 -5.40 -19.73 -11.70
C VAL A 101 -5.57 -18.23 -11.88
N ALA A 102 -5.99 -17.48 -10.85
CA ALA A 102 -6.16 -16.04 -10.91
C ALA A 102 -4.83 -15.28 -11.17
N ASP A 103 -3.73 -15.75 -10.59
CA ASP A 103 -2.39 -15.21 -10.79
C ASP A 103 -1.86 -15.50 -12.21
N ALA A 104 -2.27 -16.60 -12.83
CA ALA A 104 -1.93 -16.94 -14.22
C ALA A 104 -2.64 -16.02 -15.23
N PHE A 105 -3.91 -15.68 -15.02
CA PHE A 105 -4.67 -14.84 -15.94
C PHE A 105 -4.33 -13.33 -15.82
N ASN A 106 -3.92 -12.87 -14.64
CA ASN A 106 -3.55 -11.46 -14.42
C ASN A 106 -2.44 -11.34 -13.38
N LYS A 107 -1.48 -10.44 -13.61
CA LYS A 107 -0.41 -10.17 -12.62
C LYS A 107 -0.89 -9.34 -11.41
N GLU A 108 -2.08 -8.73 -11.46
CA GLU A 108 -2.62 -7.89 -10.39
C GLU A 108 -4.10 -8.16 -10.10
N GLY A 109 -4.48 -8.07 -8.82
CA GLY A 109 -5.89 -8.13 -8.40
C GLY A 109 -6.68 -6.87 -8.80
N ILE A 110 -8.02 -6.96 -8.76
CA ILE A 110 -8.92 -5.87 -9.17
C ILE A 110 -8.61 -4.54 -8.46
N TYR A 111 -8.21 -4.61 -7.19
CA TYR A 111 -7.80 -3.43 -6.41
C TYR A 111 -6.51 -2.78 -6.93
N GLY A 112 -5.50 -3.58 -7.30
CA GLY A 112 -4.24 -3.07 -7.87
C GLY A 112 -4.48 -2.38 -9.21
N GLY A 113 -5.28 -3.00 -10.08
CA GLY A 113 -5.67 -2.42 -11.36
C GLY A 113 -6.43 -1.10 -11.22
N HIS A 114 -7.35 -0.99 -10.26
CA HIS A 114 -8.10 0.26 -10.04
C HIS A 114 -7.21 1.37 -9.46
N ILE A 115 -6.28 1.03 -8.57
CA ILE A 115 -5.28 1.98 -8.04
C ILE A 115 -4.38 2.47 -9.17
N ARG A 116 -3.90 1.58 -10.05
CA ARG A 116 -3.09 1.95 -11.21
C ARG A 116 -3.86 2.79 -12.21
N ALA A 117 -5.09 2.41 -12.56
CA ALA A 117 -5.94 3.15 -13.48
C ALA A 117 -6.24 4.57 -12.96
N ASN A 118 -6.48 4.72 -11.66
CA ASN A 118 -6.65 6.02 -11.05
C ASN A 118 -5.31 6.78 -11.02
N ALA A 119 -4.19 6.12 -10.73
CA ALA A 119 -2.86 6.72 -10.79
C ALA A 119 -2.53 7.25 -12.20
N THR A 120 -2.84 6.51 -13.27
CA THR A 120 -2.67 6.97 -14.66
C THR A 120 -3.62 8.10 -15.05
N ARG A 121 -4.83 8.16 -14.46
CA ARG A 121 -5.75 9.29 -14.67
C ARG A 121 -5.27 10.56 -13.97
N THR A 122 -4.55 10.41 -12.86
CA THR A 122 -3.63 11.43 -12.32
C THR A 122 -2.30 11.37 -13.06
N GLY A 123 -2.31 11.64 -14.37
CA GLY A 123 -1.12 11.55 -15.21
C GLY A 123 0.11 12.30 -14.64
N PRO A 124 1.33 11.86 -14.98
CA PRO A 124 2.53 12.65 -14.72
C PRO A 124 2.50 13.91 -15.60
N GLY A 125 2.17 15.05 -14.99
CA GLY A 125 2.27 16.37 -15.60
C GLY A 125 1.00 16.76 -16.38
N THR A 126 0.34 17.87 -16.07
CA THR A 126 0.87 19.23 -16.32
C THR A 126 1.77 19.28 -17.55
N LYS A 127 1.17 19.24 -18.74
CA LYS A 127 1.61 20.16 -19.80
C LYS A 127 1.12 21.56 -19.41
N PHE A 128 1.91 22.25 -18.61
CA PHE A 128 1.91 23.71 -18.61
C PHE A 128 3.35 24.18 -18.81
N THR A 129 3.77 24.06 -20.07
CA THR A 129 4.87 24.81 -20.62
C THR A 129 4.43 26.28 -20.67
N HIS A 130 4.78 27.06 -19.66
CA HIS A 130 5.18 28.46 -19.88
C HIS A 130 5.91 28.98 -18.64
N ARG A 131 7.24 29.06 -18.78
CA ARG A 131 8.08 30.13 -18.23
C ARG A 131 7.61 30.69 -16.86
N ARG A 132 7.88 29.97 -15.77
CA ARG A 132 8.01 30.61 -14.46
C ARG A 132 9.34 30.19 -13.85
N GLN A 133 10.14 31.21 -13.59
CA GLN A 133 11.42 31.16 -12.92
C GLN A 133 11.43 30.15 -11.78
N LEU A 134 12.59 29.53 -11.61
CA LEU A 134 13.06 28.89 -10.39
C LEU A 134 12.77 29.79 -9.17
N ARG A 135 11.55 29.70 -8.63
CA ARG A 135 11.33 29.77 -7.20
C ARG A 135 11.20 28.33 -6.78
N THR A 136 12.28 27.82 -6.21
CA THR A 136 12.26 26.74 -5.23
C THR A 136 11.29 27.15 -4.13
N GLN A 137 10.00 26.97 -4.38
CA GLN A 137 8.99 26.97 -3.33
C GLN A 137 9.20 25.62 -2.66
N THR A 138 10.13 25.60 -1.70
CA THR A 138 10.02 24.78 -0.51
C THR A 138 8.65 25.07 0.08
N ARG A 139 7.62 24.42 -0.47
CA ARG A 139 6.37 24.20 0.23
C ARG A 139 6.72 23.17 1.30
N SER A 140 7.49 23.60 2.29
CA SER A 140 7.60 22.90 3.55
C SER A 140 6.17 22.69 4.01
N SER A 141 5.88 21.43 4.35
CA SER A 141 4.67 21.00 5.05
C SER A 141 4.13 22.14 5.91
N GLY A 142 2.88 22.58 5.70
CA GLY A 142 2.31 23.77 6.36
C GLY A 142 2.50 23.80 7.88
N SER A 143 2.59 22.62 8.51
CA SER A 143 2.96 22.46 9.92
C SER A 143 4.29 23.12 10.32
N ALA A 144 5.35 22.96 9.53
CA ALA A 144 6.67 23.44 9.92
C ALA A 144 6.80 24.98 9.86
N ALA A 145 6.04 25.63 8.99
CA ALA A 145 6.03 27.10 8.89
C ALA A 145 5.19 27.74 10.01
N GLU A 146 4.08 27.09 10.39
CA GLU A 146 3.28 27.48 11.55
C GLU A 146 4.06 27.28 12.86
N ASP A 147 4.73 26.13 13.01
CA ASP A 147 5.57 25.82 14.17
C ASP A 147 6.74 26.80 14.30
N LEU A 148 7.38 27.18 13.19
CA LEU A 148 8.45 28.18 13.20
C LEU A 148 7.93 29.56 13.61
N THR A 149 6.78 29.97 13.07
CA THR A 149 6.16 31.26 13.40
C THR A 149 5.73 31.30 14.87
N LEU A 150 5.16 30.21 15.38
CA LEU A 150 4.79 30.05 16.78
C LEU A 150 6.03 30.11 17.68
N ALA A 151 7.08 29.36 17.35
CA ALA A 151 8.29 29.33 18.15
C ALA A 151 9.04 30.67 18.17
N ILE A 152 9.04 31.42 17.06
CA ILE A 152 9.58 32.79 17.02
C ILE A 152 8.75 33.72 17.92
N LYS A 153 7.41 33.64 17.88
CA LYS A 153 6.53 34.42 18.77
C LYS A 153 6.76 34.07 20.25
N THR A 154 6.85 32.78 20.57
CA THR A 154 7.13 32.30 21.94
C THR A 154 8.51 32.75 22.41
N ALA A 155 9.52 32.74 21.54
CA ALA A 155 10.86 33.17 21.91
C ALA A 155 10.96 34.68 22.13
N ARG A 156 10.28 35.50 21.31
CA ARG A 156 10.17 36.95 21.54
C ARG A 156 9.50 37.29 22.88
N GLN A 157 8.63 36.42 23.37
CA GLN A 157 7.92 36.63 24.64
C GLN A 157 8.71 36.13 25.86
N LYS A 158 9.64 35.18 25.66
CA LYS A 158 10.38 34.51 26.74
C LYS A 158 11.80 35.04 26.94
N GLN A 159 12.39 35.71 25.95
CA GLN A 159 13.74 36.26 26.02
C GLN A 159 13.72 37.78 25.87
N ASP A 160 14.13 38.49 26.92
CA ASP A 160 14.34 39.94 26.88
C ASP A 160 15.55 40.27 25.98
N GLY A 161 15.33 41.12 24.97
CA GLY A 161 16.37 41.53 24.01
C GLY A 161 16.34 40.85 22.63
N VAL A 162 15.34 40.01 22.34
CA VAL A 162 15.12 39.46 20.99
C VAL A 162 14.31 40.44 20.14
N VAL A 163 14.97 41.03 19.15
CA VAL A 163 14.41 42.00 18.20
C VAL A 163 14.21 41.35 16.83
N SER A 164 13.43 41.99 15.95
CA SER A 164 13.12 41.42 14.62
C SER A 164 14.35 41.18 13.73
N ASN A 165 15.50 41.80 14.03
CA ASN A 165 16.78 41.61 13.33
C ASN A 165 17.77 40.69 14.08
N SER A 166 17.36 40.05 15.18
CA SER A 166 18.19 39.09 15.91
C SER A 166 18.58 37.92 15.02
N MET A 167 19.86 37.57 15.00
CA MET A 167 20.36 36.47 14.20
C MET A 167 19.92 35.13 14.79
N VAL A 168 19.38 34.26 13.95
CA VAL A 168 18.82 32.96 14.35
C VAL A 168 19.85 31.87 14.11
N TYR A 169 20.14 31.09 15.16
CA TYR A 169 21.03 29.95 15.08
C TYR A 169 20.25 28.65 15.24
N PHE A 170 20.51 27.74 14.30
CA PHE A 170 19.99 26.37 14.29
C PHE A 170 20.98 25.37 14.92
N THR A 171 22.18 25.83 15.28
CA THR A 171 23.22 25.04 15.92
C THR A 171 23.19 25.20 17.44
N GLU A 172 23.87 24.30 18.15
CA GLU A 172 24.02 24.30 19.61
C GLU A 172 24.89 25.48 20.09
N ASP A 173 25.95 25.76 19.34
CA ASP A 173 26.94 26.81 19.64
C ASP A 173 26.68 28.06 18.81
N ALA A 174 26.10 29.08 19.45
CA ALA A 174 26.06 30.42 18.87
C ALA A 174 27.40 31.12 19.18
N PRO A 175 28.09 31.73 18.21
CA PRO A 175 29.27 32.51 18.46
C PRO A 175 28.95 33.67 19.43
N GLN A 176 29.87 33.96 20.35
CA GLN A 176 29.73 35.06 21.30
C GLN A 176 29.85 36.38 20.54
N LEU A 177 28.71 37.01 20.24
CA LEU A 177 28.68 38.32 19.60
C LEU A 177 29.03 39.43 20.60
N PRO A 178 29.64 40.53 20.14
CA PRO A 178 29.97 41.69 20.96
C PRO A 178 28.70 42.32 21.58
N ALA A 179 28.87 43.00 22.72
CA ALA A 179 27.78 43.57 23.54
C ALA A 179 26.87 44.60 22.83
N SER A 180 27.22 45.04 21.61
CA SER A 180 26.41 45.92 20.78
C SER A 180 25.36 45.19 19.93
N CYS A 181 25.42 43.87 19.82
CA CYS A 181 24.50 43.08 19.01
C CYS A 181 23.35 42.47 19.84
N PRO A 182 22.14 42.41 19.27
CA PRO A 182 21.00 41.81 19.94
C PRO A 182 21.19 40.31 20.17
N GLN A 183 20.53 39.77 21.21
CA GLN A 183 20.75 38.38 21.60
C GLN A 183 20.36 37.40 20.49
N PRO A 184 21.18 36.36 20.25
CA PRO A 184 20.93 35.37 19.22
C PRO A 184 19.80 34.41 19.61
N LEU A 185 18.90 34.15 18.67
CA LEU A 185 17.78 33.25 18.88
C LEU A 185 18.19 31.81 18.53
N LYS A 186 18.17 30.89 19.51
CA LYS A 186 18.52 29.48 19.31
C LYS A 186 17.28 28.64 19.04
N LEU A 187 17.09 28.17 17.80
CA LEU A 187 15.92 27.39 17.39
C LEU A 187 16.18 25.88 17.25
N ARG A 188 17.21 25.36 17.92
CA ARG A 188 17.56 23.92 17.90
C ARG A 188 16.38 23.01 18.24
N ARG A 189 15.50 23.43 19.15
CA ARG A 189 14.34 22.65 19.60
C ARG A 189 13.32 22.35 18.50
N ILE A 190 13.34 23.11 17.40
CA ILE A 190 12.43 22.93 16.26
C ILE A 190 13.04 21.96 15.23
N LEU A 191 14.36 21.71 15.30
CA LEU A 191 15.06 20.85 14.36
C LEU A 191 14.91 19.39 14.76
N ASN A 192 14.58 18.56 13.79
CA ASN A 192 14.67 17.13 13.95
C ASN A 192 16.16 16.70 13.88
N LEU A 193 16.67 16.16 14.99
CA LEU A 193 18.06 15.74 15.13
C LEU A 193 18.34 14.34 14.56
N SER A 194 17.31 13.59 14.18
CA SER A 194 17.41 12.26 13.59
C SER A 194 16.66 12.17 12.25
N PRO A 195 17.04 12.96 11.23
CA PRO A 195 16.45 12.83 9.92
C PRO A 195 16.85 11.49 9.29
N PHE A 196 15.91 10.87 8.57
CA PHE A 196 16.22 9.67 7.80
C PHE A 196 17.11 10.02 6.61
N THR A 197 18.29 9.38 6.54
CA THR A 197 19.30 9.61 5.51
C THR A 197 19.51 8.34 4.67
N VAL A 198 19.76 8.54 3.39
CA VAL A 198 20.00 7.49 2.40
C VAL A 198 21.30 7.78 1.69
N THR A 199 22.11 6.76 1.41
CA THR A 199 23.36 6.94 0.68
C THR A 199 23.14 6.93 -0.83
N ASP A 200 24.00 7.62 -1.58
CA ASP A 200 23.97 7.66 -3.05
C ASP A 200 24.21 6.30 -3.71
N HIS A 201 24.79 5.35 -2.98
CA HIS A 201 25.00 3.97 -3.43
C HIS A 201 23.74 3.09 -3.36
N THR A 202 22.68 3.55 -2.68
CA THR A 202 21.45 2.75 -2.60
C THR A 202 20.64 2.88 -3.90
N PRO A 203 20.17 1.77 -4.48
CA PRO A 203 19.36 1.82 -5.68
C PRO A 203 17.99 2.43 -5.38
N MET A 204 17.41 3.09 -6.39
CA MET A 204 16.15 3.81 -6.26
C MET A 204 14.98 2.90 -5.84
N GLU A 205 15.02 1.61 -6.19
CA GLU A 205 14.02 0.62 -5.76
C GLU A 205 13.94 0.49 -4.23
N THR A 206 15.09 0.43 -3.57
CA THR A 206 15.16 0.38 -2.10
C THR A 206 14.64 1.68 -1.50
N VAL A 207 14.92 2.83 -2.12
CA VAL A 207 14.40 4.13 -1.69
C VAL A 207 12.87 4.16 -1.76
N VAL A 208 12.28 3.66 -2.85
CA VAL A 208 10.83 3.52 -2.99
C VAL A 208 10.25 2.65 -1.86
N ASP A 209 10.87 1.50 -1.59
CA ASP A 209 10.43 0.59 -0.54
C ASP A 209 10.50 1.19 0.86
N ILE A 210 11.58 1.91 1.16
CA ILE A 210 11.74 2.66 2.40
C ILE A 210 10.60 3.69 2.55
N PHE A 211 10.31 4.47 1.51
CA PHE A 211 9.21 5.44 1.54
C PHE A 211 7.84 4.77 1.73
N ARG A 212 7.64 3.58 1.17
CA ARG A 212 6.41 2.80 1.33
C ARG A 212 6.28 2.16 2.71
N LYS A 213 7.36 1.59 3.26
CA LYS A 213 7.38 0.87 4.54
C LYS A 213 7.38 1.79 5.75
N LEU A 214 8.18 2.87 5.70
CA LEU A 214 8.32 3.82 6.81
C LEU A 214 7.35 5.00 6.72
N GLY A 215 6.67 5.19 5.57
CA GLY A 215 5.73 6.29 5.38
C GLY A 215 6.39 7.68 5.41
N LEU A 216 7.68 7.77 5.07
CA LEU A 216 8.45 9.01 5.13
C LEU A 216 7.92 10.08 4.17
N ARG A 217 7.96 11.34 4.61
CA ARG A 217 7.60 12.50 3.77
C ARG A 217 8.77 12.96 2.89
N GLN A 218 9.96 12.95 3.45
CA GLN A 218 11.20 13.38 2.83
C GLN A 218 12.37 12.60 3.43
N CYS A 219 13.42 12.41 2.64
CA CYS A 219 14.65 11.74 3.02
C CYS A 219 15.84 12.55 2.50
N LEU A 220 16.92 12.59 3.26
CA LEU A 220 18.16 13.27 2.90
C LEU A 220 19.10 12.30 2.19
N VAL A 221 19.72 12.72 1.10
CA VAL A 221 20.74 11.91 0.40
C VAL A 221 22.13 12.36 0.85
N THR A 222 22.94 11.41 1.33
CA THR A 222 24.30 11.68 1.81
C THR A 222 25.34 10.86 1.06
N ARG A 223 26.53 11.43 0.84
CA ARG A 223 27.70 10.75 0.27
C ARG A 223 28.92 11.07 1.12
N SER A 224 29.52 10.06 1.72
CA SER A 224 30.71 10.22 2.59
C SER A 224 30.53 11.30 3.68
N GLY A 225 29.37 11.34 4.33
CA GLY A 225 29.04 12.32 5.38
C GLY A 225 28.67 13.71 4.87
N ARG A 226 28.64 13.95 3.56
CA ARG A 226 28.17 15.21 2.95
C ARG A 226 26.74 15.08 2.47
N LEU A 227 25.90 16.07 2.76
CA LEU A 227 24.54 16.15 2.25
C LEU A 227 24.55 16.55 0.77
N LEU A 228 24.09 15.66 -0.11
CA LEU A 228 23.96 15.91 -1.55
C LEU A 228 22.63 16.58 -1.91
N GLY A 229 21.55 16.19 -1.23
CA GLY A 229 20.22 16.68 -1.56
C GLY A 229 19.10 16.08 -0.72
N ILE A 230 17.87 16.36 -1.13
CA ILE A 230 16.64 15.90 -0.48
C ILE A 230 15.79 15.19 -1.52
N ILE A 231 15.30 14.00 -1.19
CA ILE A 231 14.29 13.28 -1.98
C ILE A 231 12.96 13.42 -1.25
N THR A 232 11.92 13.88 -1.95
CA THR A 232 10.56 13.95 -1.41
C THR A 232 9.68 12.83 -1.97
N LYS A 233 8.60 12.49 -1.25
CA LYS A 233 7.58 11.54 -1.74
C LYS A 233 7.07 11.87 -3.15
N LYS A 234 7.00 13.16 -3.50
CA LYS A 234 6.58 13.63 -4.82
C LYS A 234 7.56 13.22 -5.92
N ASP A 235 8.85 13.32 -5.65
CA ASP A 235 9.90 13.00 -6.61
C ASP A 235 9.97 11.49 -6.85
N VAL A 236 9.81 10.70 -5.79
CA VAL A 236 9.70 9.22 -5.85
C VAL A 236 8.50 8.82 -6.72
N LEU A 237 7.32 9.39 -6.47
CA LEU A 237 6.12 9.10 -7.25
C LEU A 237 6.26 9.50 -8.73
N ARG A 238 6.92 10.64 -9.00
CA ARG A 238 7.21 11.09 -10.37
C ARG A 238 8.13 10.09 -11.09
N HIS A 239 9.18 9.62 -10.42
CA HIS A 239 10.13 8.66 -10.97
C HIS A 239 9.46 7.32 -11.28
N MET A 240 8.62 6.80 -10.37
CA MET A 240 7.84 5.59 -10.62
C MET A 240 6.89 5.74 -11.82
N ALA A 241 6.23 6.90 -11.97
CA ALA A 241 5.34 7.16 -13.09
C ALA A 241 6.07 7.30 -14.44
N GLN A 242 7.34 7.73 -14.42
CA GLN A 242 8.20 7.77 -15.61
C GLN A 242 8.63 6.36 -16.01
N MET A 243 9.13 5.56 -15.07
CA MET A 243 9.50 4.15 -15.34
C MET A 243 8.31 3.32 -15.81
N THR A 244 7.08 3.62 -15.33
CA THR A 244 5.87 2.90 -15.78
C THR A 244 5.42 3.31 -17.20
N ASN A 245 5.71 4.54 -17.64
CA ASN A 245 5.44 4.97 -19.02
C ASN A 245 6.51 4.51 -20.01
N GLN A 246 7.69 4.14 -19.52
CA GLN A 246 8.79 3.59 -20.30
C GLN A 246 8.63 2.06 -20.38
N ASP A 247 7.60 1.68 -21.15
CA ASP A 247 7.52 0.49 -22.01
C ASP A 247 7.25 -0.94 -21.44
N PRO A 248 6.51 -1.72 -22.24
CA PRO A 248 6.88 -3.10 -22.56
C PRO A 248 7.60 -3.26 -23.93
N GLU A 249 7.61 -2.24 -24.79
CA GLU A 249 8.23 -2.26 -26.14
C GLU A 249 9.75 -2.00 -26.19
N SER A 250 10.37 -1.31 -25.21
CA SER A 250 11.83 -1.03 -25.23
C SER A 250 12.69 -2.16 -24.65
N ILE A 251 12.08 -3.21 -24.10
CA ILE A 251 12.78 -4.39 -23.56
C ILE A 251 12.96 -5.48 -24.64
N MET A 252 12.23 -5.41 -25.77
CA MET A 252 12.42 -6.38 -26.87
C MET A 252 13.51 -5.99 -27.88
N PHE A 253 14.18 -4.85 -27.70
CA PHE A 253 15.30 -4.43 -28.54
C PHE A 253 16.43 -3.80 -27.71
N ASN A 254 17.06 -4.59 -26.84
CA ASN A 254 18.48 -4.45 -26.51
C ASN A 254 19.06 -5.74 -25.93
#